data_AF-A0A6P7FT28-F1
#
_entry.id   AF-A0A6P7FT28-F1
#
_cell.length_a   1.000
_cell.length_b   1.000
_cell.length_c   1.000
_cell.angle_alpha   90.00
_cell.angle_beta   90.00
_cell.angle_gamma   90.00
#
_symmetry.space_group_name_H-M   'P 1'
#
loop_
_entity.id
_entity.type
_entity.pdbx_description
1 polymer ?
#
loop_
_entity_poly.entity_id
_entity_poly.type
_entity_poly.pdbx_seq_one_letter_code
_entity_poly.pdbx_strand_id
1 'polypeptide(L)'
;MPVLIKASKSDQTDECAIIELQGDLKSHSDSSFEDQFIGDLHYTKSGIPLLIIGHHLLYGKVAKMEKPFALMEKQEKDGKTCFVVKAIIRNKIIFKTRPKPIVGESCMEGDME
;
A
#
# COMPACT_ATOMS: atom_id res chain seq x y z
N MET A 1 3.14 8.83 -6.68
CA MET A 1 4.27 7.91 -6.43
C MET A 1 3.71 6.51 -6.23
N PRO A 2 4.16 5.48 -6.95
CA PRO A 2 3.77 4.11 -6.65
C PRO A 2 4.49 3.63 -5.39
N VAL A 3 3.75 3.09 -4.42
CA VAL A 3 4.32 2.40 -3.26
C VAL A 3 4.47 0.92 -3.63
N LEU A 4 5.69 0.39 -3.56
CA LEU A 4 5.95 -1.02 -3.81
C LEU A 4 5.66 -1.80 -2.52
N ILE A 5 4.67 -2.70 -2.54
CA ILE A 5 4.49 -3.67 -1.45
C ILE A 5 5.25 -4.94 -1.80
N LYS A 6 6.11 -5.40 -0.91
CA LYS A 6 6.68 -6.74 -0.97
C LYS A 6 5.72 -7.72 -0.31
N ALA A 7 4.91 -8.43 -1.10
CA ALA A 7 4.10 -9.54 -0.61
C ALA A 7 4.99 -10.76 -0.28
N SER A 8 4.65 -11.54 0.75
CA SER A 8 5.37 -12.77 1.08
C SER A 8 5.29 -13.75 -0.10
N LYS A 9 6.47 -14.23 -0.54
CA LYS A 9 6.61 -15.15 -1.67
C LYS A 9 5.68 -16.36 -1.52
N SER A 10 4.72 -16.49 -2.44
CA SER A 10 4.14 -17.78 -2.79
C SER A 10 4.80 -18.26 -4.08
N ASP A 11 5.07 -19.56 -4.16
CA ASP A 11 6.17 -20.19 -4.90
C ASP A 11 6.08 -20.19 -6.44
N GLN A 12 5.32 -19.27 -7.08
CA GLN A 12 5.29 -19.24 -8.54
C GLN A 12 4.92 -17.92 -9.23
N THR A 13 4.57 -16.86 -8.52
CA THR A 13 4.36 -15.54 -9.15
C THR A 13 4.62 -14.42 -8.14
N ASP A 14 5.49 -13.47 -8.49
CA ASP A 14 5.58 -12.19 -7.78
C ASP A 14 4.28 -11.42 -8.01
N GLU A 15 3.29 -11.63 -7.13
CA GLU A 15 2.01 -10.92 -7.21
C GLU A 15 2.23 -9.47 -6.74
N CYS A 16 2.39 -8.56 -7.71
CA CYS A 16 2.40 -7.13 -7.45
C CYS A 16 0.97 -6.58 -7.38
N ALA A 17 0.70 -5.75 -6.37
CA ALA A 17 -0.55 -5.03 -6.21
C ALA A 17 -0.29 -3.52 -6.10
N ILE A 18 -1.28 -2.73 -6.54
CA ILE A 18 -1.27 -1.27 -6.36
C ILE A 18 -2.05 -0.91 -5.10
N ILE A 19 -1.46 -0.08 -4.23
CA ILE A 19 -2.21 0.65 -3.19
C ILE A 19 -2.64 2.01 -3.75
N GLU A 20 -3.93 2.31 -3.64
CA GLU A 20 -4.52 3.61 -3.90
C GLU A 20 -4.97 4.24 -2.58
N LEU A 21 -4.35 5.35 -2.19
CA LEU A 21 -4.70 6.14 -1.02
C LEU A 21 -5.38 7.43 -1.45
N GLN A 22 -6.48 7.80 -0.79
CA GLN A 22 -7.09 9.12 -0.96
C GLN A 22 -6.46 10.12 0.02
N GLY A 23 -5.65 11.04 -0.50
CA GLY A 23 -4.95 12.06 0.26
C GLY A 23 -3.43 11.98 0.07
N ASP A 24 -2.70 12.69 0.92
CA ASP A 24 -1.24 12.78 0.84
C ASP A 24 -0.59 11.94 1.93
N LEU A 25 0.44 11.17 1.56
CA LEU A 25 1.35 10.57 2.53
C LEU A 25 2.41 11.61 2.90
N LYS A 26 2.45 12.02 4.17
CA LYS A 26 3.39 13.01 4.68
C LYS A 26 4.41 12.35 5.60
N SER A 27 5.70 12.62 5.33
CA SER A 27 6.77 12.31 6.27
C SER A 27 6.95 13.52 7.19
N HIS A 28 7.42 13.28 8.42
CA HIS A 28 7.80 14.36 9.34
C HIS A 28 9.17 14.95 9.00
N SER A 29 9.94 14.29 8.13
CA SER A 29 11.20 14.76 7.56
C SER A 29 11.03 15.01 6.06
N ASP A 30 11.75 15.99 5.51
CA ASP A 30 11.81 16.25 4.05
C ASP A 30 12.53 15.14 3.25
N SER A 31 12.78 13.99 3.86
CA SER A 31 13.45 12.83 3.25
C SER A 31 12.50 12.05 2.33
N SER A 32 13.02 11.42 1.29
CA SER A 32 12.27 10.48 0.46
C SER A 32 11.74 9.30 1.30
N PHE A 33 10.60 8.73 0.87
CA PHE A 33 10.06 7.48 1.43
C PHE A 33 10.80 6.22 0.93
N GLU A 34 11.90 6.40 0.21
CA GLU A 34 12.67 5.28 -0.33
C GLU A 34 13.29 4.49 0.83
N ASP A 35 13.09 3.18 0.80
CA ASP A 35 13.49 2.24 1.86
C ASP A 35 12.96 2.54 3.28
N GLN A 36 11.96 3.43 3.39
CA GLN A 36 11.35 3.73 4.69
C GLN A 36 10.18 2.79 4.97
N PHE A 37 10.10 2.35 6.22
CA PHE A 37 8.92 1.67 6.72
C PHE A 37 7.77 2.68 6.86
N ILE A 38 6.72 2.50 6.05
CA ILE A 38 5.54 3.37 6.05
C ILE A 38 4.46 2.85 7.01
N GLY A 39 4.31 1.52 7.12
CA GLY A 39 3.24 0.93 7.90
C GLY A 39 2.93 -0.52 7.54
N ASP A 40 1.91 -1.06 8.18
CA ASP A 40 1.51 -2.46 8.06
C ASP A 40 0.22 -2.62 7.26
N LEU A 41 0.24 -3.53 6.28
CA LEU A 41 -0.94 -3.98 5.56
C LEU A 41 -1.39 -5.34 6.10
N HIS A 42 -2.57 -5.38 6.69
CA HIS A 42 -3.19 -6.58 7.23
C HIS A 42 -4.46 -6.95 6.45
N TYR A 43 -4.83 -8.22 6.47
CA TYR A 43 -6.12 -8.70 5.97
C TYR A 43 -6.92 -9.30 7.12
N THR A 44 -8.18 -8.91 7.26
CA THR A 44 -9.09 -9.57 8.21
C THR A 44 -9.42 -10.98 7.76
N LYS A 45 -9.99 -11.80 8.66
CA LYS A 45 -10.50 -13.14 8.31
C LYS A 45 -11.54 -13.11 7.19
N SER A 46 -12.24 -11.99 7.02
CA SER A 46 -13.21 -11.76 5.95
C SER A 46 -12.59 -11.23 4.66
N GLY A 47 -11.25 -11.13 4.58
CA GLY A 47 -10.52 -10.66 3.40
C GLY A 47 -10.51 -9.14 3.20
N ILE A 48 -10.91 -8.36 4.21
CA ILE A 48 -10.91 -6.89 4.12
C ILE A 48 -9.50 -6.38 4.45
N PRO A 49 -8.87 -5.58 3.56
CA PRO A 49 -7.55 -5.02 3.81
C PRO A 49 -7.63 -3.85 4.80
N LEU A 50 -6.71 -3.84 5.75
CA LEU A 50 -6.50 -2.83 6.78
C LEU A 50 -5.07 -2.30 6.66
N LEU A 51 -4.92 -0.99 6.56
CA LEU A 51 -3.60 -0.35 6.46
C LEU A 51 -3.39 0.53 7.69
N ILE A 52 -2.30 0.27 8.40
CA ILE A 52 -1.88 0.98 9.60
C ILE A 52 -0.67 1.83 9.24
N ILE A 53 -0.78 3.16 9.32
CA ILE A 53 0.32 4.10 9.03
C ILE A 53 0.44 5.06 10.21
N GLY A 54 1.50 4.92 11.01
CA GLY A 54 1.63 5.64 12.27
C GLY A 54 0.40 5.42 13.17
N HIS A 55 -0.29 6.51 13.54
CA HIS A 55 -1.51 6.47 14.37
C HIS A 55 -2.82 6.30 13.57
N HIS A 56 -2.73 6.08 12.26
CA HIS A 56 -3.88 6.01 11.37
C HIS A 56 -4.24 4.57 11.01
N LEU A 57 -5.51 4.22 11.17
CA LEU A 57 -6.11 2.98 10.66
C LEU A 57 -7.01 3.29 9.47
N LEU A 58 -6.68 2.71 8.31
CA LEU A 58 -7.46 2.83 7.09
C LEU A 58 -8.10 1.48 6.73
N TYR A 59 -9.40 1.51 6.47
CA TYR A 59 -10.15 0.38 5.95
C TYR A 59 -10.18 0.46 4.43
N GLY A 60 -9.70 -0.60 3.78
CA GLY A 60 -9.62 -0.67 2.34
C GLY A 60 -10.60 -1.66 1.73
N LYS A 61 -10.52 -1.79 0.41
CA LYS A 61 -11.15 -2.86 -0.36
C LYS A 61 -10.27 -3.29 -1.51
N VAL A 62 -10.32 -4.57 -1.87
CA VAL A 62 -9.69 -5.05 -3.10
C VAL A 62 -10.67 -4.82 -4.26
N ALA A 63 -10.16 -4.28 -5.37
CA ALA A 63 -10.93 -4.02 -6.57
C ALA A 63 -10.18 -4.53 -7.82
N LYS A 64 -10.88 -5.26 -8.67
CA LYS A 64 -10.39 -5.66 -9.98
C LYS A 64 -10.34 -4.44 -10.90
N MET A 65 -9.25 -4.29 -11.64
CA MET A 65 -9.08 -3.20 -12.59
C MET A 65 -9.71 -3.57 -13.94
N GLU A 66 -10.47 -2.65 -14.53
CA GLU A 66 -11.00 -2.81 -15.88
C GLU A 66 -9.89 -2.89 -16.94
N LYS A 67 -8.81 -2.13 -16.71
CA LYS A 67 -7.62 -2.10 -17.55
C LYS A 67 -6.40 -2.46 -16.69
N PRO A 68 -5.86 -3.69 -16.80
CA PRO A 68 -4.64 -4.08 -16.11
C PRO A 68 -3.44 -3.20 -16.48
N PHE A 69 -2.50 -3.04 -15.56
CA PHE A 69 -1.25 -2.31 -15.80
C PHE A 69 -0.06 -3.26 -15.92
N ALA A 70 0.90 -2.91 -16.78
CA ALA A 70 2.18 -3.60 -16.85
C ALA A 70 3.21 -2.87 -16.00
N LEU A 71 3.81 -3.56 -15.03
CA LEU A 71 4.98 -3.10 -14.32
C LEU A 71 6.19 -3.32 -15.23
N MET A 72 6.85 -2.24 -15.62
CA MET A 72 8.01 -2.28 -16.51
C MET A 72 9.22 -1.66 -15.81
N GLU A 73 10.35 -2.33 -15.91
CA GLU A 73 11.63 -1.82 -15.46
C GLU A 73 12.38 -1.24 -16.67
N LYS A 74 12.80 0.03 -16.58
CA LYS A 74 13.71 0.63 -17.55
C LYS A 74 15.10 0.04 -17.33
N GLN A 75 15.72 -0.44 -18.40
CA GLN A 75 17.10 -0.90 -18.42
C GLN A 75 17.87 -0.17 -19.53
N GLU A 76 19.16 0.04 -19.31
CA GLU A 76 20.06 0.52 -20.36
C GLU A 76 21.03 -0.62 -20.72
N LYS A 77 20.97 -1.06 -21.97
CA LYS A 77 21.90 -2.05 -22.53
C LYS A 77 22.55 -1.45 -23.77
N ASP A 78 23.87 -1.43 -23.78
CA ASP A 78 24.68 -0.99 -24.93
C ASP A 78 24.30 0.41 -25.44
N GLY A 79 24.04 1.36 -24.52
CA GLY A 79 23.63 2.72 -24.86
C GLY A 79 22.19 2.85 -25.40
N LYS A 80 21.40 1.78 -25.40
CA LYS A 80 19.99 1.77 -25.78
C LYS A 80 19.10 1.57 -24.56
N THR A 81 18.04 2.37 -24.47
CA THR A 81 16.98 2.15 -23.47
C THR A 81 16.10 0.98 -23.90
N CYS A 82 16.00 -0.03 -23.04
CA CYS A 82 15.08 -1.15 -23.17
C CYS A 82 14.14 -1.18 -21.96
N PHE A 83 12.97 -1.79 -22.12
CA PHE A 83 12.01 -1.99 -21.03
C PHE A 83 11.73 -3.47 -20.87
N VAL A 84 11.84 -3.96 -19.64
CA VAL A 84 11.53 -5.35 -19.30
C VAL A 84 10.22 -5.38 -18.51
N VAL A 85 9.25 -6.14 -18.98
CA VAL A 85 7.99 -6.36 -18.25
C VAL A 85 8.26 -7.29 -17.07
N LYS A 86 8.00 -6.80 -15.85
CA LYS A 86 8.15 -7.56 -14.60
C LYS A 86 6.88 -8.26 -14.17
N ALA A 87 5.73 -7.58 -14.25
CA ALA A 87 4.46 -8.11 -13.79
C ALA A 87 3.27 -7.47 -14.50
N ILE A 88 2.13 -8.16 -14.50
CA ILE A 88 0.83 -7.62 -14.93
C ILE A 88 -0.07 -7.48 -13.71
N ILE A 89 -0.37 -6.24 -13.34
CA ILE A 89 -1.18 -5.88 -12.17
C ILE A 89 -2.64 -5.82 -12.61
N ARG A 90 -3.47 -6.71 -12.04
CA ARG A 90 -4.91 -6.84 -12.37
C ARG A 90 -5.83 -6.32 -11.29
N ASN A 91 -5.32 -6.18 -10.07
CA ASN A 91 -6.07 -5.80 -8.88
C ASN A 91 -5.39 -4.63 -8.20
N LYS A 92 -6.19 -3.80 -7.52
CA LYS A 92 -5.72 -2.73 -6.65
C LYS A 92 -6.41 -2.79 -5.29
N ILE A 93 -5.71 -2.32 -4.28
CA ILE A 93 -6.21 -2.14 -2.90
C ILE A 93 -6.50 -0.66 -2.71
N ILE A 94 -7.75 -0.32 -2.44
CA ILE A 94 -8.22 1.05 -2.40
C ILE A 94 -8.58 1.44 -0.97
N PHE A 95 -7.97 2.51 -0.45
CA PHE A 95 -8.28 3.14 0.83
C PHE A 95 -8.87 4.54 0.59
N LYS A 96 -10.19 4.63 0.52
CA LYS A 96 -10.94 5.87 0.23
C LYS A 96 -11.60 6.50 1.46
N THR A 97 -11.64 5.80 2.58
CA THR A 97 -12.28 6.31 3.80
C THR A 97 -11.32 7.18 4.59
N ARG A 98 -11.86 8.17 5.31
CA ARG A 98 -11.07 8.99 6.24
C ARG A 98 -10.33 8.08 7.24
N PRO A 99 -9.03 8.32 7.48
CA PRO A 99 -8.28 7.58 8.49
C PRO A 99 -8.95 7.67 9.86
N LYS A 100 -9.08 6.52 10.53
CA LYS A 100 -9.54 6.46 11.92
C LYS A 100 -8.34 6.48 12.87
N PRO A 101 -8.43 7.17 14.02
CA PRO A 101 -7.40 7.06 15.04
C PRO A 101 -7.37 5.62 15.58
N ILE A 102 -6.17 5.14 15.90
CA ILE A 102 -6.01 3.93 16.70
C ILE A 102 -6.25 4.35 18.16
N VAL A 103 -7.43 4.01 18.68
CA VAL A 103 -7.77 4.28 20.08
C VAL A 103 -7.04 3.26 20.94
N GLY A 104 -6.06 3.71 21.72
CA GLY A 104 -5.49 2.90 22.80
C GLY A 104 -6.46 2.78 23.96
N GLU A 105 -6.36 1.71 24.75
CA GLU A 105 -7.24 1.46 25.92
C GLU A 105 -7.27 2.61 26.95
N SER A 106 -6.30 3.53 26.93
CA SER A 106 -6.18 4.64 27.88
C SER A 106 -7.12 5.84 27.64
N CYS A 107 -7.97 5.82 26.61
CA CYS A 107 -8.92 6.92 26.34
C CYS A 107 -10.35 6.68 26.87
N MET A 108 -10.59 5.60 27.62
CA MET A 108 -11.93 5.20 28.08
C MET A 108 -12.23 5.53 29.56
N GLU A 109 -11.34 6.22 30.27
CA GLU A 109 -11.54 6.56 31.71
C GLU A 109 -12.08 7.99 31.96
N GLY A 110 -12.59 8.68 30.94
CA GLY A 110 -12.88 10.11 31.01
C GLY A 110 -14.33 10.57 31.14
N ASP A 111 -15.33 9.70 30.94
CA ASP A 111 -16.75 10.13 30.88
C ASP A 111 -17.64 9.31 31.83
N MET A 112 -17.37 9.40 33.14
CA MET A 112 -18.36 9.18 34.20
C MET A 112 -18.05 10.07 35.39
N GLU A 113 -18.44 11.34 35.31
CA GLU A 113 -18.95 12.13 36.45
C GLU A 113 -19.89 13.24 35.95
#